data_AF-A0A969C465-F1
#
_entry.id   AF-A0A969C465-F1
#
_cell.length_a   1.000
_cell.length_b   1.000
_cell.length_c   1.000
_cell.angle_alpha   90.00
_cell.angle_beta   90.00
_cell.angle_gamma   90.00
#
_symmetry.space_group_name_H-M   'P 1'
#
loop_
_entity.id
_entity.type
_entity.pdbx_description
1 polymer ?
#
loop_
_entity_poly.entity_id
_entity_poly.type
_entity_poly.pdbx_seq_one_letter_code
_entity_poly.pdbx_strand_id
1 'polypeptide(L)'
;MIEILITTAKSGLIENWQEVALLSLMRLRNEIMDLGGDPILSEMADRLAASASLKNTDISSINLDQVVIPTIICLGNVRLSLFSTIAQFGSVQDVRAGEIRIELMYPHDAATENWFETVQ
;
A
#
# COMPACT_ATOMS: atom_id res chain seq x y z
N MET A 1 4.24 -4.96 0.69
CA MET A 1 3.83 -3.90 -0.26
C MET A 1 4.85 -2.79 -0.44
N ILE A 2 5.43 -2.19 0.62
CA ILE A 2 6.30 -1.00 0.49
C ILE A 2 7.48 -1.20 -0.47
N GLU A 3 8.19 -2.33 -0.39
CA GLU A 3 9.26 -2.65 -1.34
C GLU A 3 8.77 -2.77 -2.80
N ILE A 4 7.55 -3.27 -3.00
CA ILE A 4 6.93 -3.31 -4.34
C ILE A 4 6.74 -1.89 -4.84
N LEU A 5 6.24 -0.96 -4.01
CA LEU A 5 6.09 0.43 -4.41
C LEU A 5 7.43 1.07 -4.79
N ILE A 6 8.48 0.85 -4.00
CA ILE A 6 9.81 1.37 -4.30
C ILE A 6 10.34 0.84 -5.64
N THR A 7 10.24 -0.47 -5.87
CA THR A 7 10.77 -1.12 -7.08
C THR A 7 9.94 -0.86 -8.33
N THR A 8 8.64 -0.61 -8.19
CA THR A 8 7.71 -0.44 -9.33
C THR A 8 7.46 1.00 -9.72
N ALA A 9 8.06 1.98 -9.02
CA ALA A 9 7.83 3.43 -9.18
C ALA A 9 7.96 3.98 -10.60
N LYS A 10 8.64 3.26 -11.51
CA LYS A 10 8.83 3.63 -12.93
C LYS A 10 8.39 2.54 -13.91
N SER A 11 7.77 1.47 -13.42
CA SER A 11 7.43 0.29 -14.22
C SER A 11 6.10 0.41 -14.97
N GLY A 12 5.22 1.32 -14.54
CA GLY A 12 3.83 1.39 -15.02
C GLY A 12 2.94 0.25 -14.49
N LEU A 13 3.44 -0.62 -13.61
CA LEU A 13 2.65 -1.70 -13.00
C LEU A 13 1.48 -1.16 -12.17
N ILE A 14 1.65 -0.01 -11.52
CA ILE A 14 0.61 0.64 -10.73
C ILE A 14 0.27 1.96 -11.42
N GLU A 15 -0.97 2.10 -11.89
CA GLU A 15 -1.42 3.27 -12.66
C GLU A 15 -1.47 4.52 -11.78
N ASN A 16 -2.07 4.41 -10.59
CA ASN A 16 -2.20 5.48 -9.61
C ASN A 16 -1.06 5.47 -8.57
N TRP A 17 0.18 5.17 -9.00
CA TRP A 17 1.31 4.92 -8.10
C TRP A 17 1.54 6.02 -7.06
N GLN A 18 1.40 7.30 -7.44
CA GLN A 18 1.60 8.44 -6.54
C GLN A 18 0.62 8.44 -5.37
N GLU A 19 -0.66 8.16 -5.65
CA GLU A 19 -1.71 8.05 -4.62
C GLU A 19 -1.41 6.88 -3.68
N VAL A 20 -1.13 5.70 -4.24
CA VAL A 20 -0.82 4.49 -3.46
C VAL A 20 0.41 4.71 -2.58
N ALA A 21 1.47 5.29 -3.12
CA ALA A 21 2.71 5.55 -2.41
C ALA A 21 2.53 6.57 -1.28
N LEU A 22 1.78 7.65 -1.52
CA LEU A 22 1.54 8.67 -0.51
C LEU A 22 0.69 8.14 0.66
N LEU A 23 -0.42 7.48 0.35
CA LEU A 23 -1.31 6.89 1.37
C LEU A 23 -0.58 5.79 2.16
N SER A 24 0.21 4.95 1.48
CA SER A 24 1.03 3.92 2.13
C SER A 24 2.10 4.52 3.04
N LEU A 25 2.75 5.62 2.63
CA LEU A 25 3.75 6.32 3.44
C LEU A 25 3.12 6.94 4.70
N MET A 26 1.94 7.55 4.58
CA MET A 26 1.23 8.11 5.73
C MET A 26 0.84 7.02 6.73
N ARG A 27 0.30 5.90 6.23
CA ARG A 27 -0.03 4.73 7.05
C ARG A 27 1.21 4.17 7.76
N LEU A 28 2.31 3.97 7.03
CA LEU A 28 3.57 3.46 7.58
C LEU A 28 4.16 4.37 8.67
N ARG A 29 4.03 5.70 8.52
CA ARG A 29 4.46 6.66 9.54
C ARG A 29 3.65 6.55 10.83
N ASN A 30 2.33 6.37 10.73
CA ASN A 30 1.49 6.12 11.91
C ASN A 30 1.90 4.81 12.60
N GLU A 31 2.16 3.76 11.83
CA GLU A 31 2.60 2.46 12.34
C GLU A 31 3.96 2.55 13.07
N ILE A 32 4.93 3.29 12.52
CA ILE A 32 6.22 3.55 13.17
C ILE A 32 6.02 4.24 14.52
N MET A 33 5.11 5.22 14.59
CA MET A 33 4.80 5.93 15.83
C MET A 33 4.19 5.00 16.87
N ASP A 34 3.24 4.15 16.48
CA ASP A 34 2.57 3.20 17.38
C ASP A 34 3.54 2.15 17.93
N LEU A 35 4.54 1.75 17.13
CA LEU A 35 5.60 0.81 17.53
C LEU A 35 6.75 1.45 18.31
N GLY A 36 6.74 2.77 18.51
CA GLY A 36 7.79 3.49 19.23
C GLY A 36 9.09 3.70 18.45
N GLY A 37 9.04 3.68 17.11
CA GLY A 37 10.18 4.04 16.26
C GLY A 37 10.97 2.84 15.71
N ASP A 38 10.29 1.88 15.06
CA ASP A 38 10.97 0.75 14.39
C ASP A 38 11.96 1.26 13.31
N PRO A 39 13.27 0.92 13.42
CA PRO A 39 14.29 1.45 12.52
C PRO A 39 14.19 0.89 11.09
N ILE A 40 13.73 -0.35 10.92
CA ILE A 40 13.58 -0.98 9.61
C ILE A 40 12.42 -0.33 8.86
N LEU A 41 11.27 -0.16 9.54
CA LEU A 41 10.12 0.52 8.96
C LEU A 41 10.44 1.98 8.64
N SER A 42 11.21 2.65 9.52
CA SER A 42 11.69 4.02 9.29
C SER A 42 12.56 4.12 8.04
N GLU A 43 13.51 3.19 7.85
CA GLU A 43 14.34 3.15 6.64
C GLU A 43 13.49 2.93 5.37
N MET A 44 12.51 2.03 5.43
CA MET A 44 11.59 1.81 4.31
C MET A 44 10.75 3.06 3.99
N ALA A 45 10.26 3.76 5.01
CA ALA A 45 9.53 5.01 4.86
C ALA A 45 10.39 6.09 4.21
N ASP A 46 11.64 6.24 4.65
CA ASP A 46 12.59 7.21 4.10
C ASP A 46 12.93 6.91 2.64
N ARG A 47 13.14 5.62 2.30
CA ARG A 47 13.38 5.19 0.92
C ARG A 47 12.18 5.48 0.01
N LEU A 48 10.96 5.21 0.48
CA LEU A 48 9.74 5.52 -0.27
C LEU A 48 9.57 7.04 -0.44
N ALA A 49 9.77 7.81 0.62
CA ALA A 49 9.73 9.28 0.61
C ALA A 49 10.78 9.91 -0.31
N ALA A 50 11.95 9.26 -0.46
CA ALA A 50 13.02 9.74 -1.33
C ALA A 50 12.72 9.53 -2.83
N SER A 51 11.69 8.76 -3.19
CA SER A 51 11.32 8.51 -4.59
C SER A 51 11.04 9.82 -5.33
N ALA A 52 11.71 10.00 -6.47
CA ALA A 52 11.53 11.17 -7.33
C ALA A 52 10.07 11.31 -7.82
N SER A 53 9.39 10.18 -8.05
CA SER A 53 7.98 10.15 -8.44
C SER A 53 7.08 10.76 -7.36
N LEU A 54 7.41 10.56 -6.08
CA LEU A 54 6.65 11.10 -4.97
C LEU A 54 6.92 12.59 -4.74
N LYS A 55 8.17 13.04 -4.92
CA LYS A 55 8.55 14.47 -4.78
C LYS A 55 7.79 15.39 -5.75
N ASN A 56 7.41 14.87 -6.91
CA ASN A 56 6.66 15.62 -7.92
C ASN A 56 5.14 15.42 -7.82
N THR A 57 4.65 14.79 -6.76
CA THR A 57 3.23 14.52 -6.57
C THR A 57 2.49 15.78 -6.11
N ASP A 58 1.39 16.10 -6.79
CA ASP A 58 0.45 17.11 -6.30
C ASP A 58 -0.45 16.50 -5.22
N ILE A 59 -0.05 16.70 -3.96
CA ILE A 59 -0.75 16.20 -2.78
C ILE A 59 -2.20 16.70 -2.73
N SER A 60 -2.50 17.90 -3.26
CA SER A 60 -3.85 18.48 -3.21
C SER A 60 -4.88 17.72 -4.04
N SER A 61 -4.41 16.92 -5.00
CA SER A 61 -5.25 16.07 -5.85
C SER A 61 -5.61 14.72 -5.21
N ILE A 62 -4.99 14.37 -4.07
CA ILE A 62 -5.15 13.07 -3.41
C ILE A 62 -6.04 13.24 -2.18
N ASN A 63 -7.06 12.38 -2.06
CA ASN A 63 -7.89 12.33 -0.87
C ASN A 63 -7.17 11.52 0.23
N LEU A 64 -6.65 12.21 1.24
CA LEU A 64 -5.90 11.61 2.35
C LEU A 64 -6.80 11.04 3.47
N ASP A 65 -8.10 11.35 3.45
CA ASP A 65 -9.07 10.88 4.46
C ASP A 65 -9.69 9.52 4.09
N GLN A 66 -9.17 8.84 3.07
CA GLN A 66 -9.66 7.54 2.66
C GLN A 66 -9.35 6.45 3.70
N VAL A 67 -10.34 5.61 3.97
CA VAL A 67 -10.22 4.48 4.92
C VAL A 67 -9.37 3.34 4.34
N VAL A 68 -9.36 3.19 3.01
CA VAL A 68 -8.66 2.14 2.26
C VAL A 68 -7.71 2.74 1.25
N ILE A 69 -6.74 1.97 0.76
CA ILE A 69 -5.79 2.43 -0.27
C ILE A 69 -6.27 1.89 -1.63
N PRO A 70 -6.85 2.70 -2.52
CA PRO A 70 -7.20 2.26 -3.87
C PRO A 70 -5.92 2.01 -4.67
N THR A 71 -5.84 0.88 -5.35
CA THR A 71 -4.67 0.46 -6.13
C THR A 71 -5.10 -0.09 -7.47
N ILE A 72 -4.62 0.51 -8.55
CA ILE A 72 -4.88 0.03 -9.92
C ILE A 72 -3.63 -0.68 -10.43
N ILE A 73 -3.73 -1.99 -10.65
CA ILE A 73 -2.62 -2.82 -11.15
C ILE A 73 -2.81 -3.12 -12.64
N CYS A 74 -1.78 -2.86 -13.43
CA CYS A 74 -1.74 -3.11 -14.87
C CYS A 74 -0.85 -4.33 -15.18
N LEU A 75 -1.47 -5.48 -15.48
CA LEU A 75 -0.79 -6.73 -15.85
C LEU A 75 -0.97 -7.01 -17.34
N GLY A 76 -0.02 -6.56 -18.16
CA GLY A 76 -0.12 -6.65 -19.61
C GLY A 76 -1.34 -5.87 -20.11
N ASN A 77 -2.35 -6.58 -20.63
CA ASN A 77 -3.59 -5.98 -21.12
C ASN A 77 -4.72 -5.97 -20.08
N VAL A 78 -4.45 -6.43 -18.85
CA VAL A 78 -5.44 -6.47 -17.77
C VAL A 78 -5.22 -5.29 -16.84
N ARG A 79 -6.30 -4.56 -16.55
CA ARG A 79 -6.34 -3.48 -15.55
C ARG A 79 -7.23 -3.92 -14.39
N LEU A 80 -6.64 -4.11 -13.22
CA LEU A 80 -7.32 -4.55 -12.00
C LEU A 80 -7.50 -3.35 -11.07
N SER A 81 -8.74 -3.03 -10.73
CA SER A 81 -9.07 -1.98 -9.76
C SER A 81 -9.28 -2.62 -8.39
N LEU A 82 -8.39 -2.33 -7.45
CA LEU A 82 -8.36 -2.95 -6.13
C LEU A 82 -8.42 -1.91 -5.02
N PHE A 83 -8.73 -2.35 -3.80
CA PHE A 83 -8.43 -1.59 -2.59
C PHE A 83 -7.79 -2.48 -1.54
N SER A 84 -6.88 -1.90 -0.74
CA SER A 84 -6.16 -2.64 0.30
C SER A 84 -6.72 -2.41 1.70
N THR A 85 -6.71 -3.48 2.49
CA THR A 85 -6.97 -3.47 3.93
C THR A 85 -5.85 -4.21 4.65
N ILE A 86 -5.59 -3.87 5.92
CA ILE A 86 -4.63 -4.60 6.74
C ILE A 86 -5.38 -5.31 7.86
N ALA A 87 -5.28 -6.63 7.91
CA ALA A 87 -5.70 -7.43 9.04
C ALA A 87 -4.52 -7.61 9.99
N GLN A 88 -4.70 -7.22 11.26
CA GLN A 88 -3.70 -7.35 12.30
C GLN A 88 -4.11 -8.45 13.28
N PHE A 89 -3.21 -9.41 13.50
CA PHE A 89 -3.38 -10.51 14.43
C PHE A 89 -2.51 -10.26 15.66
N GLY A 90 -3.15 -9.86 16.77
CA GLY A 90 -2.51 -9.72 18.08
C GLY A 90 -2.87 -10.88 19.01
N SER A 91 -1.94 -11.28 19.89
CA SER A 91 -2.23 -12.17 21.02
C SER A 91 -2.18 -11.37 22.32
N VAL A 92 -3.18 -11.55 23.20
CA VAL A 92 -3.33 -10.79 24.45
C VAL A 92 -2.21 -11.08 25.47
N GLN A 93 -1.45 -12.17 25.28
CA GLN A 93 -0.54 -12.69 26.30
C GLN A 93 0.94 -12.31 26.12
N ASP A 94 1.36 -11.72 25.00
CA ASP A 94 2.76 -11.33 24.86
C ASP A 94 2.92 -10.03 24.08
N VAL A 95 3.22 -8.96 24.82
CA VAL A 95 3.48 -7.59 24.35
C VAL A 95 4.70 -7.51 23.40
N ARG A 96 5.38 -8.63 23.12
CA ARG A 96 6.57 -8.71 22.27
C ARG A 96 6.45 -9.66 21.08
N ALA A 97 5.36 -10.41 20.93
CA ALA A 97 5.15 -11.21 19.73
C ALA A 97 4.75 -10.26 18.60
N GLY A 98 5.65 -10.08 17.62
CA GLY A 98 5.41 -9.20 16.48
C GLY A 98 4.03 -9.44 15.90
N GLU A 99 3.21 -8.39 15.91
CA GLU A 99 1.83 -8.47 15.42
C GLU A 99 1.87 -8.85 13.95
N ILE A 100 1.34 -10.02 13.61
CA ILE A 100 1.29 -10.44 12.21
C ILE A 100 0.29 -9.51 11.52
N ARG A 101 0.77 -8.78 10.52
CA ARG A 101 -0.07 -7.95 9.66
C ARG A 101 -0.12 -8.57 8.28
N ILE A 102 -1.33 -8.82 7.80
CA ILE A 102 -1.60 -9.31 6.46
C ILE A 102 -2.31 -8.21 5.71
N GLU A 103 -1.74 -7.82 4.57
CA GLU A 103 -2.41 -6.92 3.65
C GLU A 103 -3.23 -7.72 2.64
N LEU A 104 -4.52 -7.39 2.55
CA LEU A 104 -5.47 -8.01 1.64
C LEU A 104 -5.90 -7.00 0.59
N MET A 105 -5.94 -7.44 -0.65
CA MET A 105 -6.40 -6.66 -1.81
C MET A 105 -7.73 -7.22 -2.26
N TYR A 106 -8.75 -6.37 -2.37
CA TYR A 106 -10.09 -6.76 -2.78
C TYR A 106 -10.46 -6.07 -4.10
N PRO A 107 -11.25 -6.73 -4.97
CA PRO A 107 -11.84 -6.09 -6.15
C PRO A 107 -12.65 -4.86 -5.78
N HIS A 108 -12.42 -3.76 -6.49
CA HIS A 108 -13.21 -2.54 -6.36
C HIS A 108 -14.35 -2.47 -7.37
N ASP A 109 -14.31 -3.31 -8.42
CA ASP A 109 -15.35 -3.40 -9.45
C ASP A 109 -15.62 -4.85 -9.89
N ALA A 110 -16.77 -5.05 -10.53
CA ALA A 110 -17.23 -6.35 -11.02
C ALA A 110 -16.30 -6.92 -12.12
N ALA A 111 -15.62 -6.07 -12.89
CA ALA A 111 -14.70 -6.53 -13.93
C ALA A 111 -13.47 -7.21 -13.31
N THR A 112 -12.93 -6.62 -12.25
CA THR A 112 -11.81 -7.16 -11.46
C THR A 112 -12.23 -8.43 -10.73
N GLU A 113 -13.44 -8.46 -10.17
CA GLU A 113 -14.00 -9.66 -9.51
C GLU A 113 -14.12 -10.85 -10.47
N ASN A 114 -14.78 -10.64 -11.62
CA ASN A 114 -14.91 -11.67 -12.67
C ASN A 114 -13.56 -12.20 -13.16
N TRP A 115 -12.53 -11.33 -13.22
CA TRP A 115 -11.18 -11.75 -13.60
C TRP A 115 -10.60 -12.76 -12.61
N PHE A 116 -10.70 -12.52 -11.31
CA PHE A 116 -10.20 -13.46 -10.29
C PHE A 116 -10.98 -14.77 -10.29
N GLU A 117 -12.30 -14.75 -10.54
CA GLU A 117 -13.10 -15.97 -10.65
C GLU A 117 -12.74 -16.84 -11.86
N THR A 118 -12.27 -16.21 -12.95
CA THR A 118 -11.96 -16.92 -14.20
C THR A 118 -10.54 -17.49 -14.23
N VAL A 119 -9.61 -16.95 -13.43
CA VAL A 119 -8.17 -17.30 -13.44
C VAL A 119 -7.82 -18.36 -12.37
N GLN A 120 -8.81 -18.85 -11.62
CA GLN A 120 -8.66 -19.89 -10.60
C GLN A 120 -8.34 -21.27 -11.18
#